data_AF-A0A3L6QL02-F1
#
_entry.id   AF-A0A3L6QL02-F1
#
_cell.length_a   1.000
_cell.length_b   1.000
_cell.length_c   1.000
_cell.angle_alpha   90.00
_cell.angle_beta   90.00
_cell.angle_gamma   90.00
#
_symmetry.space_group_name_H-M   'P 1'
#
loop_
_entity.id
_entity.type
_entity.pdbx_description
1 polymer ?
#
loop_
_entity_poly.entity_id
_entity_poly.type
_entity_poly.pdbx_seq_one_letter_code
_entity_poly.pdbx_strand_id
1 'polypeptide(L)'
;MESDLDGSISAAGWLEWSDPSALSTLFYGEFANTGPGAATNGRVAWNGVHASMSVAEATEFTVKKLIAGDTWLGDTGVPYASGLIE
;
A
#
# COMPACT_ATOMS: atom_id res chain seq x y z
N MET A 1 0.33 -3.52 -0.96
CA MET A 1 0.21 -4.35 0.26
C MET A 1 -0.01 -5.78 -0.18
N GLU A 2 0.47 -6.77 0.58
CA GLU A 2 0.31 -8.20 0.26
C GLU A 2 0.71 -8.52 -1.19
N SER A 3 1.88 -8.00 -1.58
CA SER A 3 2.40 -8.11 -2.96
C SER A 3 3.85 -8.57 -2.95
N ASP A 4 4.23 -9.37 -3.94
CA ASP A 4 5.63 -9.71 -4.18
C ASP A 4 6.32 -8.59 -4.97
N LEU A 5 7.38 -8.03 -4.40
CA LEU A 5 8.20 -6.98 -4.99
C LEU A 5 9.56 -7.57 -5.39
N ASP A 6 9.84 -7.55 -6.68
CA ASP A 6 11.12 -8.04 -7.21
C ASP A 6 12.28 -7.08 -6.92
N GLY A 7 13.49 -7.46 -7.34
CA GLY A 7 14.72 -6.71 -7.05
C GLY A 7 14.90 -5.44 -7.89
N SER A 8 13.96 -5.12 -8.79
CA SER A 8 14.00 -3.90 -9.59
C SER A 8 13.56 -2.66 -8.80
N ILE A 9 12.88 -2.86 -7.67
CA ILE A 9 12.45 -1.77 -6.78
C ILE A 9 13.67 -1.15 -6.09
N SER A 10 13.85 0.16 -6.29
CA SER A 10 14.87 0.93 -5.59
C SER A 10 14.69 0.82 -4.07
N ALA A 11 15.79 0.74 -3.32
CA ALA A 11 15.74 0.74 -1.86
C ALA A 11 14.97 1.95 -1.30
N ALA A 12 15.06 3.10 -1.96
CA ALA A 12 14.33 4.33 -1.63
C ALA A 12 12.79 4.17 -1.74
N GLY A 13 12.32 3.25 -2.59
CA GLY A 13 10.90 2.96 -2.88
C GLY A 13 10.22 4.02 -3.74
N TRP A 14 10.20 5.26 -3.25
CA TRP A 14 9.44 6.36 -3.83
C TRP A 14 10.38 7.44 -4.38
N LEU A 15 9.91 8.12 -5.42
CA LEU A 15 10.62 9.21 -6.09
C LEU A 15 9.85 10.51 -5.91
N GLU A 16 10.59 11.57 -5.60
CA GLU A 16 10.03 12.91 -5.40
C GLU A 16 9.48 13.45 -6.73
N TRP A 17 8.30 14.08 -6.68
CA TRP A 17 7.75 14.83 -7.80
C TRP A 17 8.40 16.22 -7.88
N SER A 18 8.25 16.94 -9.00
CA SER A 18 8.91 18.24 -9.21
C SER A 18 8.62 19.30 -8.15
N ASP A 19 7.50 19.19 -7.42
CA ASP A 19 7.14 20.07 -6.30
C ASP A 19 7.19 19.28 -4.97
N PRO A 20 8.08 19.66 -4.02
CA PRO A 20 8.21 18.99 -2.73
C PRO A 20 7.04 19.26 -1.76
N SER A 21 6.11 20.17 -2.09
CA SER A 21 5.02 20.55 -1.19
C SER A 21 4.15 19.37 -0.75
N ALA A 22 4.07 18.32 -1.58
CA ALA A 22 3.31 17.11 -1.30
C ALA A 22 4.01 16.11 -0.36
N LEU A 23 5.32 16.22 -0.14
CA LEU A 23 6.08 15.21 0.63
C LEU A 23 5.62 15.11 2.10
N SER A 24 5.03 16.18 2.64
CA SER A 24 4.48 16.21 3.99
C SER A 24 2.99 15.87 4.09
N THR A 25 2.28 15.78 2.95
CA THR A 25 0.82 15.60 2.90
C THR A 25 0.38 14.34 2.17
N LEU A 26 1.26 13.72 1.39
CA LEU A 26 1.00 12.45 0.73
C LEU A 26 0.78 11.32 1.75
N PHE A 27 0.19 10.22 1.29
CA PHE A 27 0.10 8.98 2.04
C PHE A 27 0.58 7.83 1.15
N TYR A 28 1.80 7.36 1.37
CA TYR A 28 2.37 6.19 0.71
C TYR A 28 2.63 5.10 1.74
N GLY A 29 1.98 3.96 1.55
CA GLY A 29 1.96 2.89 2.54
C GLY A 29 2.47 1.56 2.01
N GLU A 30 3.26 0.86 2.82
CA GLU A 30 3.66 -0.53 2.57
C GLU A 30 3.18 -1.42 3.73
N PHE A 31 2.62 -2.58 3.38
CA PHE A 31 2.10 -3.57 4.33
C PHE A 31 2.28 -4.98 3.77
N ALA A 32 2.92 -5.86 4.54
CA ALA A 32 3.07 -7.28 4.25
C ALA A 32 3.52 -7.62 2.82
N ASN A 33 4.38 -6.81 2.21
CA ASN A 33 4.99 -7.13 0.93
C ASN A 33 6.10 -8.19 1.11
N THR A 34 6.30 -9.04 0.11
CA THR A 34 7.34 -10.08 0.08
C THR A 34 8.33 -9.85 -1.07
N GLY A 35 9.37 -10.66 -1.14
CA GLY A 35 10.33 -10.63 -2.24
C GLY A 35 11.53 -9.70 -2.01
N PRO A 36 12.53 -9.73 -2.92
CA PRO A 36 13.81 -9.05 -2.74
C PRO A 36 13.71 -7.51 -2.71
N GLY A 37 12.66 -6.91 -3.26
CA GLY A 37 12.41 -5.46 -3.24
C GLY A 37 11.61 -4.97 -2.03
N ALA A 38 11.07 -5.88 -1.21
CA ALA A 38 10.15 -5.52 -0.12
C ALA A 38 10.82 -5.02 1.17
N ALA A 39 12.15 -5.00 1.23
CA ALA A 39 12.86 -4.45 2.38
C ALA A 39 12.59 -2.95 2.53
N THR A 40 12.07 -2.53 3.68
CA THR A 40 11.64 -1.14 3.93
C THR A 40 12.67 -0.27 4.64
N ASN A 41 13.78 -0.86 5.12
CA ASN A 41 14.83 -0.17 5.85
C ASN A 41 15.57 0.92 5.04
N GLY A 42 15.48 0.87 3.71
CA GLY A 42 16.09 1.86 2.80
C GLY A 42 15.13 2.93 2.28
N ARG A 43 13.84 2.90 2.68
CA ARG A 43 12.82 3.81 2.15
C ARG A 43 13.08 5.25 2.55
N VAL A 44 12.63 6.17 1.70
CA VAL A 44 12.67 7.61 2.00
C VAL A 44 11.89 7.93 3.28
N ALA A 45 12.41 8.86 4.08
CA ALA A 45 11.87 9.20 5.41
C ALA A 45 10.92 10.41 5.38
N TRP A 46 10.12 10.57 4.31
CA TRP A 46 9.15 11.65 4.23
C TRP A 46 8.00 11.42 5.21
N ASN A 47 7.42 12.49 5.76
CA ASN A 47 6.35 12.37 6.75
C ASN A 47 5.13 11.60 6.24
N GLY A 48 4.85 11.70 4.94
CA GLY A 48 3.75 10.97 4.31
C GLY A 48 4.03 9.49 4.01
N VAL A 49 5.22 8.98 4.32
CA VAL A 49 5.60 7.59 4.05
C VAL A 49 5.40 6.72 5.29
N HIS A 50 4.53 5.74 5.14
CA HIS A 50 4.16 4.73 6.13
C HIS A 50 4.73 3.38 5.68
N ALA A 51 6.06 3.24 5.77
CA ALA A 51 6.77 2.06 5.25
C ALA A 51 6.48 0.75 6.02
N SER A 52 5.89 0.84 7.20
CA SER A 52 5.48 -0.31 8.02
C SER A 52 4.10 -0.04 8.60
N MET A 53 3.08 -0.06 7.76
CA MET A 53 1.70 0.17 8.20
C MET A 53 1.27 -0.89 9.23
N SER A 54 0.41 -0.46 10.15
CA SER A 54 -0.34 -1.37 11.01
C SER A 54 -1.45 -2.08 10.23
N VAL A 55 -1.96 -3.18 10.78
CA VAL A 55 -3.15 -3.88 10.26
C VAL A 55 -4.35 -2.93 10.17
N ALA A 56 -4.50 -2.03 11.15
CA ALA A 56 -5.58 -1.06 11.16
C ALA A 56 -5.48 -0.05 10.00
N GLU A 57 -4.29 0.50 9.76
CA GLU A 57 -4.06 1.38 8.60
C GLU A 57 -4.30 0.63 7.28
N ALA A 58 -3.77 -0.59 7.14
CA ALA A 58 -3.94 -1.39 5.92
C ALA A 58 -5.41 -1.77 5.65
N THR A 59 -6.19 -1.99 6.70
CA THR A 59 -7.61 -2.31 6.61
C THR A 59 -8.40 -1.22 5.89
N GLU A 60 -8.05 0.05 6.06
CA GLU A 60 -8.73 1.17 5.39
C GLU A 60 -8.58 1.16 3.86
N PHE A 61 -7.58 0.45 3.34
CA PHE A 61 -7.33 0.29 1.90
C PHE A 61 -7.88 -1.03 1.31
N THR A 62 -8.61 -1.82 2.10
CA THR A 62 -9.26 -3.06 1.62
C THR A 62 -10.48 -2.77 0.74
N VAL A 63 -10.91 -3.77 -0.03
CA VAL A 63 -12.10 -3.66 -0.91
C VAL A 63 -13.34 -3.20 -0.14
N LYS A 64 -13.55 -3.74 1.06
CA LYS A 64 -14.66 -3.36 1.92
C LYS A 64 -14.62 -1.90 2.33
N LYS A 65 -13.47 -1.39 2.76
CA LYS A 65 -13.35 -0.04 3.34
C LYS A 65 -13.20 1.05 2.29
N LEU A 66 -12.35 0.83 1.28
CA LEU A 66 -11.99 1.86 0.32
C LEU A 66 -13.11 2.11 -0.71
N ILE A 67 -13.75 1.05 -1.19
CA ILE A 67 -14.70 1.12 -2.31
C ILE A 67 -16.09 0.57 -1.98
N ALA A 68 -16.36 0.28 -0.70
CA ALA A 68 -17.59 -0.36 -0.25
C ALA A 68 -17.95 -1.63 -1.06
N GLY A 69 -16.94 -2.42 -1.44
CA GLY A 69 -17.09 -3.48 -2.44
C GLY A 69 -18.17 -4.52 -2.12
N ASP A 70 -18.36 -4.84 -0.83
CA ASP A 70 -19.41 -5.75 -0.34
C ASP A 70 -20.83 -5.35 -0.78
N THR A 71 -21.05 -4.07 -1.12
CA THR A 71 -22.37 -3.55 -1.52
C THR A 71 -22.72 -3.74 -2.98
N TRP A 72 -21.74 -4.04 -3.85
CA TRP A 72 -21.97 -4.07 -5.31
C TRP A 72 -21.19 -5.14 -6.07
N LEU A 73 -20.01 -5.56 -5.61
CA LEU A 73 -19.19 -6.54 -6.33
C LEU A 73 -19.85 -7.93 -6.36
N GLY A 74 -20.61 -8.28 -5.32
CA GLY A 74 -21.32 -9.56 -5.27
C GLY A 74 -22.27 -9.77 -6.45
N ASP A 75 -22.93 -8.71 -6.90
CA ASP A 75 -23.89 -8.75 -8.01
C ASP A 75 -23.21 -8.93 -9.38
N THR A 76 -21.90 -8.65 -9.46
CA THR A 76 -21.13 -8.81 -10.70
C THR A 76 -20.69 -10.25 -10.96
N GLY A 77 -20.69 -11.11 -9.93
CA GLY A 77 -20.17 -12.47 -10.00
C GLY A 77 -18.64 -12.60 -10.06
N VAL A 78 -17.90 -11.48 -10.01
CA VAL A 78 -16.43 -11.49 -9.99
C VAL A 78 -15.94 -11.91 -8.60
N PRO A 79 -14.98 -12.85 -8.48
CA PRO A 79 -14.37 -13.20 -7.21
C PRO A 79 -13.55 -12.03 -6.65
N TYR A 80 -13.68 -11.75 -5.35
CA TYR A 80 -12.87 -10.74 -4.66
C TYR A 80 -12.63 -11.11 -3.19
N ALA A 81 -11.53 -10.61 -2.63
CA ALA A 81 -11.29 -10.60 -1.19
C ALA A 81 -11.82 -9.29 -0.60
N SER A 82 -12.69 -9.38 0.41
CA SER A 82 -13.31 -8.22 1.05
C SER A 82 -12.32 -7.44 1.94
N GLY A 83 -11.43 -8.16 2.63
CA GLY A 83 -10.45 -7.63 3.57
C GLY A 83 -9.00 -7.97 3.20
N LEU A 84 -8.11 -7.85 4.18
CA LEU A 84 -6.73 -8.34 4.10
C LEU A 84 -6.71 -9.87 4.01
N ILE A 85 -5.69 -10.42 3.35
CA ILE A 85 -5.55 -11.85 3.09
C ILE A 85 -4.42 -12.39 3.97
N GLU A 86 -4.76 -13.24 4.94
CA GLU A 86 -3.79 -13.96 5.79
C GLU A 86 -2.94 -14.97 5.01
#